data_AF-A0A9E0CND3-F1
#
_entry.id   AF-A0A9E0CND3-F1
#
_cell.length_a   1.000
_cell.length_b   1.000
_cell.length_c   1.000
_cell.angle_alpha   90.00
_cell.angle_beta   90.00
_cell.angle_gamma   90.00
#
_symmetry.space_group_name_H-M   'P 1'
#
loop_
_entity.id
_entity.type
_entity.pdbx_description
1 polymer ?
#
loop_
_entity_poly.entity_id
_entity_poly.type
_entity_poly.pdbx_seq_one_letter_code
_entity_poly.pdbx_strand_id
1 'polypeptide(L)'
;MNKSFKILTVFVFCLNSMNMVAQHKEKQIELLHLNIKEESLSTILDDIILHEKKCSYYDCGLLFLISIKKSEENFLISIESQKDINVLLPLSSYGYLYHQNHLFILQGDRCEDIFSTCGETRAFKYLDYNHPDFQPKGEGKKTIYVFNDDSFSQWHYWYVNAKFVLEEKSTSCD
;
A
#
# COMPACT_ATOMS: atom_id res chain seq x y z
N MET A 1 38.25 43.26 -9.35
CA MET A 1 37.21 42.45 -8.66
C MET A 1 37.85 41.77 -7.46
N ASN A 2 37.56 42.23 -6.25
CA ASN A 2 38.29 41.89 -5.01
C ASN A 2 38.23 40.38 -4.70
N LYS A 3 39.36 39.77 -4.31
CA LYS A 3 39.46 38.36 -3.86
C LYS A 3 38.39 38.01 -2.81
N SER A 4 38.05 38.96 -1.94
CA SER A 4 37.01 38.85 -0.92
C SER A 4 35.61 38.62 -1.50
N PHE A 5 35.30 39.18 -2.67
CA PHE A 5 34.00 39.04 -3.33
C PHE A 5 33.83 37.63 -3.93
N LYS A 6 34.90 37.05 -4.48
CA LYS A 6 34.88 35.67 -5.01
C LYS A 6 34.68 34.62 -3.91
N ILE A 7 35.27 34.84 -2.73
CA ILE A 7 35.11 33.94 -1.57
C ILE A 7 33.67 33.99 -1.05
N LEU A 8 33.07 35.19 -1.00
CA LEU A 8 31.68 35.35 -0.56
C LEU A 8 30.69 34.62 -1.48
N THR A 9 30.89 34.69 -2.80
CA THR A 9 30.01 34.02 -3.78
C THR A 9 30.09 32.49 -3.67
N VAL A 10 31.28 31.93 -3.43
CA VAL A 10 31.48 30.49 -3.24
C VAL A 10 30.81 30.02 -1.93
N PHE A 11 30.93 30.80 -0.86
CA PHE A 11 30.32 30.47 0.43
C PHE A 11 28.78 30.47 0.36
N VAL A 12 28.19 31.43 -0.37
CA VAL A 12 26.74 31.47 -0.62
C VAL A 12 26.28 30.30 -1.48
N PHE A 13 27.07 29.84 -2.46
CA PHE A 13 26.73 28.65 -3.27
C PHE A 13 26.84 27.33 -2.48
N CYS A 14 27.80 27.21 -1.56
CA CYS A 14 27.94 26.05 -0.67
C CYS A 14 26.83 26.00 0.40
N LEU A 15 26.33 27.14 0.86
CA LEU A 15 25.19 27.18 1.80
C LEU A 15 23.84 26.87 1.13
N ASN A 16 23.69 27.15 -0.17
CA ASN A 16 22.47 26.82 -0.93
C ASN A 16 22.43 25.35 -1.42
N SER A 17 23.53 24.61 -1.32
CA SER A 17 23.57 23.17 -1.66
C SER A 17 23.25 22.27 -0.47
N MET A 18 23.11 22.83 0.73
CA MET A 18 22.56 22.15 1.90
C MET A 18 21.10 22.54 2.05
N ASN A 19 20.20 21.56 2.03
CA ASN A 19 18.73 21.66 2.21
C ASN A 19 17.88 21.60 0.94
N MET A 20 18.11 20.59 0.11
CA MET A 20 16.99 19.83 -0.45
C MET A 20 17.05 18.40 0.08
N VAL A 21 16.81 18.24 1.38
CA VAL A 21 16.34 16.95 1.88
C VAL A 21 14.84 16.98 1.61
N ALA A 22 14.38 16.21 0.62
CA ALA A 22 12.96 15.91 0.47
C ALA A 22 12.52 15.23 1.78
N GLN A 23 11.90 16.02 2.65
CA GLN A 23 11.46 15.57 3.96
C GLN A 23 10.31 14.58 3.72
N HIS A 24 10.56 13.30 3.99
CA HIS A 24 9.49 12.32 4.20
C HIS A 24 9.64 11.85 5.63
N LYS A 25 8.54 11.77 6.38
CA LYS A 25 8.57 11.31 7.76
C LYS A 25 8.38 9.81 7.76
N GLU A 26 9.44 9.09 8.12
CA GLU A 26 9.35 7.66 8.39
C GLU A 26 8.42 7.46 9.60
N LYS A 27 7.41 6.63 9.42
CA LYS A 27 6.51 6.13 10.46
C LYS A 27 6.65 4.61 10.55
N GLN A 28 6.15 4.07 11.64
CA GLN A 28 6.09 2.64 11.88
C GLN A 28 4.68 2.27 12.32
N ILE A 29 4.20 1.13 11.83
CA ILE A 29 2.96 0.50 12.27
C ILE A 29 3.24 -0.95 12.63
N GLU A 30 2.59 -1.46 13.68
CA GLU A 30 2.61 -2.87 14.02
C GLU A 30 1.36 -3.54 13.47
N LEU A 31 1.55 -4.58 12.66
CA LEU A 31 0.45 -5.36 12.09
C LEU A 31 0.41 -6.76 12.70
N LEU A 32 -0.80 -7.28 12.89
CA LEU A 32 -1.02 -8.65 13.36
C LEU A 32 -0.77 -9.65 12.24
N HIS A 33 -0.07 -10.73 12.54
CA HIS A 33 0.11 -11.83 11.59
C HIS A 33 -1.15 -12.70 11.57
N LEU A 34 -1.74 -12.83 10.38
CA LEU A 34 -3.00 -13.51 10.16
C LEU A 34 -2.81 -14.82 9.38
N ASN A 35 -3.61 -15.82 9.74
CA ASN A 35 -3.73 -17.07 9.01
C ASN A 35 -5.10 -17.14 8.31
N ILE A 36 -5.12 -17.69 7.09
CA ILE A 36 -6.35 -17.96 6.34
C ILE A 36 -7.05 -19.16 6.97
N LYS A 37 -8.31 -18.99 7.38
CA LYS A 37 -9.18 -20.09 7.86
C LYS A 37 -10.01 -20.69 6.73
N GLU A 38 -10.48 -19.81 5.84
CA GLU A 38 -11.37 -20.20 4.75
C GLU A 38 -10.54 -20.65 3.54
N GLU A 39 -10.48 -21.95 3.29
CA GLU A 39 -9.62 -22.55 2.26
C GLU A 39 -9.91 -21.99 0.86
N SER A 40 -11.17 -21.64 0.57
CA SER A 40 -11.53 -21.05 -0.72
C SER A 40 -10.83 -19.72 -1.00
N LEU A 41 -10.47 -18.95 0.04
CA LEU A 41 -9.67 -17.74 -0.14
C LEU A 41 -8.27 -18.07 -0.64
N SER A 42 -7.63 -19.14 -0.15
CA SER A 42 -6.27 -19.51 -0.58
C SER A 42 -6.23 -19.79 -2.09
N THR A 43 -7.24 -20.50 -2.60
CA THR A 43 -7.40 -20.74 -4.05
C THR A 43 -7.62 -19.45 -4.83
N ILE A 44 -8.42 -18.51 -4.30
CA ILE A 44 -8.62 -17.19 -4.92
C ILE A 44 -7.29 -16.42 -5.00
N LEU A 45 -6.49 -16.45 -3.93
CA LEU A 45 -5.19 -15.79 -3.92
C LEU A 45 -4.22 -16.45 -4.91
N ASP A 46 -4.25 -17.77 -5.04
CA ASP A 46 -3.46 -18.51 -6.04
C ASP A 46 -3.81 -18.05 -7.47
N ASP A 47 -5.11 -17.97 -7.78
CA ASP A 47 -5.61 -17.55 -9.10
C ASP A 47 -5.26 -16.09 -9.40
N ILE A 48 -5.34 -15.20 -8.40
CA ILE A 48 -4.93 -13.80 -8.52
C ILE A 48 -3.43 -13.72 -8.83
N ILE A 49 -2.58 -14.37 -8.05
CA ILE A 49 -1.13 -14.37 -8.28
C ILE A 49 -0.79 -14.96 -9.66
N LEU A 50 -1.49 -16.01 -10.08
CA LEU A 50 -1.31 -16.62 -11.40
C LEU A 50 -1.74 -15.66 -12.53
N HIS A 51 -2.76 -14.85 -12.31
CA HIS A 51 -3.16 -13.80 -13.24
C HIS A 51 -2.10 -12.70 -13.34
N GLU A 52 -1.66 -12.18 -12.19
CA GLU A 52 -0.64 -11.13 -12.10
C GLU A 52 0.66 -11.52 -12.80
N LYS A 53 1.10 -12.77 -12.65
CA LYS A 53 2.30 -13.30 -13.33
C LYS A 53 2.29 -13.19 -14.86
N LYS A 54 1.13 -12.93 -15.46
CA LYS A 54 0.98 -12.72 -16.92
C LYS A 54 1.11 -11.25 -17.31
N CYS A 55 1.04 -10.33 -16.36
CA CYS A 55 1.10 -8.90 -16.60
C CYS A 55 2.53 -8.42 -16.76
N SER A 56 2.74 -7.50 -17.70
CA SER A 56 4.05 -6.90 -18.00
C SER A 56 4.70 -6.21 -16.79
N TYR A 57 3.88 -5.69 -15.87
CA TYR A 57 4.32 -4.97 -14.68
C TYR A 57 4.67 -5.87 -13.49
N TYR A 58 4.45 -7.18 -13.58
CA TYR A 58 4.64 -8.10 -12.47
C TYR A 58 6.11 -8.23 -12.08
N ASP A 59 6.35 -8.27 -10.77
CA ASP A 59 7.61 -8.68 -10.18
C ASP A 59 7.39 -9.49 -8.89
N CYS A 60 8.45 -10.11 -8.39
CA CYS A 60 8.38 -10.94 -7.18
C CYS A 60 8.18 -10.14 -5.88
N GLY A 61 8.33 -8.82 -5.92
CA GLY A 61 8.07 -7.89 -4.84
C GLY A 61 6.66 -7.28 -4.88
N LEU A 62 5.83 -7.61 -5.87
CA LEU A 62 4.45 -7.13 -5.96
C LEU A 62 3.68 -7.48 -4.68
N LEU A 63 3.01 -6.46 -4.14
CA LEU A 63 2.24 -6.53 -2.89
C LEU A 63 0.75 -6.54 -3.21
N PHE A 64 -0.04 -6.92 -2.21
CA PHE A 64 -1.49 -6.93 -2.35
C PHE A 64 -2.15 -6.27 -1.15
N LEU A 65 -3.25 -5.54 -1.41
CA LEU A 65 -4.15 -5.03 -0.40
C LEU A 65 -5.42 -5.87 -0.38
N ILE A 66 -5.83 -6.32 0.80
CA ILE A 66 -7.16 -6.89 1.06
C ILE A 66 -7.93 -5.88 1.90
N SER A 67 -8.93 -5.24 1.31
CA SER A 67 -9.83 -4.31 1.99
C SER A 67 -11.14 -5.01 2.30
N ILE A 68 -11.54 -5.01 3.57
CA ILE A 68 -12.77 -5.64 4.02
C ILE A 68 -13.72 -4.55 4.52
N LYS A 69 -14.95 -4.58 4.02
CA LYS A 69 -16.01 -3.68 4.45
C LYS A 69 -17.26 -4.47 4.79
N LYS A 70 -17.76 -4.33 6.01
CA LYS A 70 -19.02 -4.92 6.42
C LYS A 70 -20.18 -4.18 5.76
N SER A 71 -21.12 -4.94 5.20
CA SER A 71 -22.34 -4.43 4.58
C SER A 71 -23.51 -5.31 5.02
N GLU A 72 -24.32 -4.78 5.95
CA GLU A 72 -25.41 -5.51 6.60
C GLU A 72 -24.90 -6.81 7.26
N GLU A 73 -25.36 -7.97 6.80
CA GLU A 73 -24.96 -9.30 7.27
C GLU A 73 -23.78 -9.90 6.51
N ASN A 74 -23.30 -9.23 5.46
CA ASN A 74 -22.27 -9.73 4.56
C ASN A 74 -20.99 -8.87 4.60
N PHE A 75 -19.95 -9.34 3.92
CA PHE A 75 -18.73 -8.55 3.73
C PHE A 75 -18.45 -8.33 2.25
N LEU A 76 -18.05 -7.12 1.89
CA LEU A 76 -17.44 -6.80 0.62
C LEU A 76 -15.93 -6.84 0.79
N ILE A 77 -15.25 -7.61 -0.07
CA ILE A 77 -13.81 -7.85 0.00
C ILE A 77 -13.20 -7.43 -1.33
N SER A 78 -12.30 -6.45 -1.26
CA SER A 78 -11.54 -5.99 -2.42
C SER A 78 -10.10 -6.46 -2.30
N ILE A 79 -9.56 -7.06 -3.36
CA ILE A 79 -8.16 -7.45 -3.46
C ILE A 79 -7.52 -6.67 -4.59
N GLU A 80 -6.40 -6.00 -4.34
CA GLU A 80 -5.77 -5.10 -5.30
C GLU A 80 -4.25 -5.24 -5.31
N SER A 81 -3.64 -5.27 -6.50
CA SER A 81 -2.20 -5.26 -6.70
C SER A 81 -1.60 -3.89 -6.43
N GLN A 82 -0.52 -3.81 -5.65
CA GLN A 82 0.09 -2.56 -5.24
C GLN A 82 1.62 -2.67 -5.25
N LYS A 83 2.29 -1.65 -5.81
CA LYS A 83 3.76 -1.62 -5.91
C LYS A 83 4.44 -0.90 -4.76
N ASP A 84 3.75 0.06 -4.12
CA ASP A 84 4.31 0.86 -3.05
C ASP A 84 3.62 0.58 -1.71
N ILE A 85 4.35 -0.07 -0.80
CA ILE A 85 3.89 -0.35 0.57
C ILE A 85 3.52 0.93 1.33
N ASN A 86 4.14 2.07 0.98
CA ASN A 86 3.88 3.35 1.62
C ASN A 86 2.49 3.91 1.33
N VAL A 87 1.83 3.41 0.28
CA VAL A 87 0.43 3.74 -0.04
C VAL A 87 -0.54 2.87 0.76
N LEU A 88 -0.15 1.63 1.08
CA LEU A 88 -0.98 0.66 1.81
C LEU A 88 -1.08 0.98 3.31
N LEU A 89 0.07 1.17 3.96
CA LEU A 89 0.17 1.21 5.42
C LEU A 89 -0.50 2.42 6.12
N PRO A 90 -0.61 3.61 5.50
CA PRO A 90 -1.36 4.73 6.09
C PRO A 90 -2.87 4.47 6.18
N LEU A 91 -3.41 3.53 5.41
CA LEU A 91 -4.83 3.21 5.38
C LEU A 91 -5.09 2.18 6.46
N SER A 92 -5.92 2.49 7.46
CA SER A 92 -6.37 1.68 8.62
C SER A 92 -6.04 0.17 8.59
N SER A 93 -4.75 -0.15 8.60
CA SER A 93 -4.22 -1.48 8.35
C SER A 93 -4.10 -2.16 9.70
N TYR A 94 -4.58 -3.39 9.81
CA TYR A 94 -4.60 -4.10 11.09
C TYR A 94 -3.82 -5.41 11.06
N GLY A 95 -3.60 -5.98 9.88
CA GLY A 95 -2.95 -7.28 9.76
C GLY A 95 -2.20 -7.47 8.47
N TYR A 96 -1.42 -8.54 8.44
CA TYR A 96 -0.67 -8.98 7.27
C TYR A 96 -0.66 -10.50 7.20
N LEU A 97 -0.48 -11.03 5.99
CA LEU A 97 -0.20 -12.44 5.76
C LEU A 97 0.75 -12.62 4.59
N TYR A 98 1.41 -13.77 4.54
CA TYR A 98 2.20 -14.19 3.39
C TYR A 98 1.50 -15.33 2.67
N HIS A 99 1.40 -15.24 1.35
CA HIS A 99 0.86 -16.30 0.49
C HIS A 99 1.70 -16.42 -0.78
N GLN A 100 2.21 -17.62 -1.08
CA GLN A 100 3.22 -17.87 -2.14
C GLN A 100 4.36 -16.82 -2.19
N ASN A 101 4.93 -16.46 -1.04
CA ASN A 101 5.96 -15.42 -0.87
C ASN A 101 5.54 -13.97 -1.16
N HIS A 102 4.28 -13.71 -1.54
CA HIS A 102 3.75 -12.36 -1.67
C HIS A 102 3.19 -11.87 -0.33
N LEU A 103 3.39 -10.57 -0.05
CA LEU A 103 2.86 -9.91 1.14
C LEU A 103 1.48 -9.34 0.86
N PHE A 104 0.51 -9.72 1.68
CA PHE A 104 -0.84 -9.18 1.67
C PHE A 104 -1.03 -8.33 2.93
N ILE A 105 -1.47 -7.09 2.76
CA ILE A 105 -1.84 -6.17 3.83
C ILE A 105 -3.36 -6.17 3.96
N LEU A 106 -3.87 -6.27 5.19
CA LEU A 106 -5.31 -6.27 5.48
C LEU A 106 -5.72 -4.97 6.15
N GLN A 107 -6.79 -4.37 5.62
CA GLN A 107 -7.38 -3.14 6.13
C GLN A 107 -8.90 -3.22 6.27
N GLY A 108 -9.45 -2.30 7.06
CA GLY A 108 -10.90 -2.16 7.24
C GLY A 108 -11.43 -3.05 8.36
N ASP A 109 -12.60 -3.64 8.14
CA ASP A 109 -13.29 -4.46 9.13
C ASP A 109 -12.57 -5.81 9.36
N ARG A 110 -12.67 -6.34 10.57
CA ARG A 110 -12.16 -7.67 10.90
C ARG A 110 -13.21 -8.72 10.55
N CYS A 111 -12.78 -9.78 9.86
CA CYS A 111 -13.62 -10.92 9.53
C CYS A 111 -12.98 -12.20 10.10
N GLU A 112 -13.40 -12.58 11.30
CA GLU A 112 -12.88 -13.73 12.05
C GLU A 112 -13.27 -15.09 11.44
N ASP A 113 -14.24 -15.08 10.53
CA ASP A 113 -14.62 -16.25 9.73
C ASP A 113 -13.54 -16.57 8.70
N ILE A 114 -12.96 -15.55 8.08
CA ILE A 114 -11.96 -15.69 7.01
C ILE A 114 -10.55 -15.76 7.58
N PHE A 115 -10.26 -14.97 8.62
CA PHE A 115 -8.92 -14.83 9.18
C PHE A 115 -8.88 -15.20 10.66
N SER A 116 -7.82 -15.90 11.06
CA SER A 116 -7.44 -16.06 12.47
C SER A 116 -6.15 -15.30 12.74
N THR A 117 -5.93 -14.91 14.00
CA THR A 117 -4.66 -14.34 14.45
C THR A 117 -3.80 -15.42 15.10
N CYS A 118 -2.49 -15.36 14.89
CA CYS A 118 -1.52 -16.16 15.63
C CYS A 118 -0.95 -15.45 16.87
N GLY A 119 -1.39 -14.21 17.15
CA GLY A 119 -0.95 -13.40 18.29
C GLY A 119 0.40 -12.71 18.08
N GLU A 120 1.11 -13.01 16.99
CA GLU A 120 2.37 -12.35 16.65
C GLU A 120 2.11 -11.03 15.91
N THR A 121 2.93 -10.02 16.19
CA THR A 121 2.95 -8.75 15.45
C THR A 121 4.27 -8.54 14.75
N ARG A 122 4.26 -7.75 13.68
CA ARG A 122 5.47 -7.29 13.00
C ARG A 122 5.40 -5.81 12.73
N ALA A 123 6.51 -5.13 12.96
CA ALA A 123 6.69 -3.73 12.62
C ALA A 123 6.96 -3.55 11.12
N PHE A 124 6.21 -2.64 10.49
CA PHE A 124 6.43 -2.19 9.13
C PHE A 124 6.73 -0.70 9.15
N LYS A 125 7.81 -0.31 8.45
CA LYS A 125 8.19 1.07 8.26
C LYS A 125 7.60 1.59 6.95
N TYR A 126 7.17 2.85 6.96
CA TYR A 126 6.66 3.50 5.77
C TYR A 126 6.89 5.00 5.78
N LEU A 127 6.89 5.60 4.60
CA LEU A 127 6.94 7.03 4.40
C LEU A 127 5.51 7.59 4.42
N ASP A 128 5.23 8.50 5.35
CA ASP A 128 3.95 9.21 5.38
C ASP A 128 3.96 10.37 4.39
N TYR A 129 3.47 10.10 3.19
CA TYR A 129 3.30 11.12 2.15
C TYR A 129 2.26 12.19 2.55
N ASN A 130 1.27 11.85 3.38
CA ASN A 130 0.20 12.77 3.75
C ASN A 130 0.52 13.67 4.96
N HIS A 131 1.77 13.67 5.45
CA HIS A 131 2.14 14.47 6.62
C HIS A 131 1.90 15.96 6.38
N PRO A 132 1.34 16.72 7.35
CA PRO A 132 1.04 18.14 7.20
C PRO A 132 2.24 19.02 6.79
N ASP A 133 3.46 18.58 7.12
CA ASP A 133 4.69 19.27 6.73
C ASP A 133 5.00 19.18 5.23
N PHE A 134 4.43 18.18 4.53
CA PHE A 134 4.60 17.94 3.09
C PHE A 134 3.35 18.31 2.29
N GLN A 135 2.28 18.67 2.98
CA GLN A 135 1.14 19.32 2.36
C GLN A 135 1.49 20.80 2.12
N PRO A 136 1.25 21.34 0.93
CA PRO A 136 1.52 22.75 0.66
C PRO A 136 0.66 23.61 1.61
N LYS A 137 1.33 24.50 2.35
CA LYS A 137 0.73 25.36 3.39
C LYS A 137 -0.17 26.49 2.84
N GLY A 138 -0.68 26.37 1.61
CA GLY A 138 -1.49 27.39 0.95
C GLY A 138 -2.81 26.80 0.45
N GLU A 139 -3.92 27.46 0.77
CA GLU A 139 -5.25 27.19 0.22
C GLU A 139 -5.18 27.23 -1.31
N GLY A 140 -5.06 26.07 -1.97
CA GLY A 140 -5.13 25.98 -3.43
C GLY A 140 -4.08 25.11 -4.11
N LYS A 141 -3.10 24.56 -3.39
CA LYS A 141 -2.22 23.52 -3.96
C LYS A 141 -2.61 22.16 -3.38
N LYS A 142 -3.00 21.21 -4.23
CA LYS A 142 -3.09 19.79 -3.87
C LYS A 142 -1.82 19.12 -4.40
N THR A 143 -1.10 18.41 -3.55
CA THR A 143 -0.06 17.49 -4.03
C THR A 143 -0.78 16.33 -4.71
N ILE A 144 -0.65 16.23 -6.03
CA ILE A 144 -1.10 15.07 -6.79
C ILE A 144 0.09 14.11 -6.81
N TYR A 145 -0.05 12.96 -6.17
CA TYR A 145 0.89 11.86 -6.33
C TYR A 145 0.68 11.29 -7.71
N VAL A 146 1.61 11.57 -8.63
CA VAL A 146 1.62 11.00 -9.96
C VAL A 146 2.20 9.59 -9.83
N PHE A 147 1.33 8.60 -9.79
CA PHE A 147 1.73 7.22 -10.06
C PHE A 147 1.97 7.14 -11.57
N ASN A 148 3.21 6.91 -11.98
CA ASN A 148 3.59 6.87 -13.41
C ASN A 148 3.06 5.62 -14.14
N ASP A 149 2.36 4.74 -13.43
CA ASP A 149 1.90 3.46 -13.91
C ASP A 149 0.43 3.28 -13.52
N ASP A 150 -0.47 3.45 -14.49
CA ASP A 150 -1.90 3.17 -14.36
C ASP A 150 -2.18 1.66 -14.51
N SER A 151 -1.15 0.81 -14.46
CA SER A 151 -1.32 -0.63 -14.42
C SER A 151 -1.71 -1.10 -13.03
N PHE A 152 -2.87 -1.72 -12.93
CA PHE A 152 -3.42 -2.26 -11.69
C PHE A 152 -4.32 -3.42 -12.01
N SER A 153 -4.52 -4.30 -11.04
CA SER A 153 -5.59 -5.28 -11.07
C SER A 153 -6.32 -5.28 -9.73
N GLN A 154 -7.64 -5.33 -9.81
CA GLN A 154 -8.54 -5.29 -8.68
C GLN A 154 -9.67 -6.30 -8.84
N TRP A 155 -10.03 -6.96 -7.75
CA TRP A 155 -11.14 -7.90 -7.67
C TRP A 155 -12.03 -7.56 -6.49
N HIS A 156 -13.33 -7.59 -6.71
CA HIS A 156 -14.35 -7.37 -5.70
C HIS A 156 -15.17 -8.64 -5.50
N TYR A 157 -15.28 -9.09 -4.25
CA TYR A 157 -16.03 -10.27 -3.86
C TYR A 157 -17.03 -9.93 -2.76
N TRP A 158 -18.22 -10.49 -2.89
CA TRP A 158 -19.15 -10.65 -1.78
C TRP A 158 -18.81 -11.91 -0.99
N TYR A 159 -18.65 -11.81 0.32
CA TYR A 159 -18.59 -12.96 1.22
C TYR A 159 -19.94 -13.15 1.90
N VAL A 160 -20.69 -14.15 1.43
CA VAL A 160 -22.08 -14.43 1.79
C VAL A 160 -22.20 -15.91 2.11
N ASN A 161 -22.76 -16.25 3.29
CA ASN A 161 -22.95 -17.65 3.71
C ASN A 161 -21.68 -18.51 3.60
N ALA A 162 -20.55 -17.97 4.08
CA ALA A 162 -19.22 -18.59 4.00
C ALA A 162 -18.73 -18.90 2.58
N LYS A 163 -19.13 -18.10 1.58
CA LYS A 163 -18.70 -18.25 0.19
C LYS A 163 -18.32 -16.91 -0.41
N PHE A 164 -17.24 -16.91 -1.19
CA PHE A 164 -16.85 -15.78 -2.01
C PHE A 164 -17.61 -15.83 -3.35
N VAL A 165 -18.26 -14.72 -3.70
CA VAL A 165 -18.95 -14.50 -4.97
C VAL A 165 -18.30 -13.31 -5.66
N LEU A 166 -17.64 -13.54 -6.79
CA LEU A 166 -17.02 -12.47 -7.57
C LEU A 166 -18.12 -11.52 -8.07
N GLU A 167 -18.00 -10.24 -7.73
CA GLU A 167 -18.87 -9.17 -8.20
C GLU A 167 -18.27 -8.52 -9.44
N GLU A 168 -17.02 -8.08 -9.33
CA GLU A 168 -16.35 -7.30 -10.36
C GLU A 168 -14.86 -7.61 -10.38
N LYS A 169 -14.27 -7.54 -11.57
CA LYS A 169 -12.84 -7.60 -11.80
C LYS A 169 -12.46 -6.48 -12.77
N SER A 170 -11.48 -5.67 -12.41
CA SER A 170 -10.94 -4.61 -13.26
C SER A 170 -9.43 -4.76 -13.34
N THR A 171 -8.88 -4.82 -14.56
CA THR A 171 -7.45 -5.05 -14.77
C THR A 171 -6.95 -4.19 -15.93
N SER A 172 -5.92 -3.40 -15.65
CA SER A 172 -5.10 -2.64 -16.59
C SER A 172 -3.75 -3.33 -16.65
N CYS A 173 -3.63 -4.25 -17.60
CA CYS A 173 -2.52 -5.20 -17.75
C CYS A 173 -2.28 -5.36 -19.26
N ASP A 174 -1.08 -5.00 -19.72
CA ASP A 174 -0.65 -5.14 -21.13
C ASP A 174 -0.26 -6.58 -21.48
#